data_AF-A0A2V8B9V4-F1
#
_entry.id   AF-A0A2V8B9V4-F1
#
_cell.length_a   1.000
_cell.length_b   1.000
_cell.length_c   1.000
_cell.angle_alpha   90.00
_cell.angle_beta   90.00
_cell.angle_gamma   90.00
#
_symmetry.space_group_name_H-M   'P 1'
#
loop_
_entity.id
_entity.type
_entity.pdbx_description
1 polymer ?
#
loop_
_entity_poly.entity_id
_entity_poly.type
_entity_poly.pdbx_seq_one_letter_code
_entity_poly.pdbx_strand_id
1 'polypeptide(L)'
;RYQGENFDANMRAASAVRELAARKGTTPGQIALAWLLHKGLDIVPIPGTKRRRYLEENAGAAAVTLSTEEIAVLDAALRPENVSGPRYGEKQMAQVDR
;
A
#
# COMPACT_ATOMS: atom_id res chain seq x y z
N ARG A 1 -3.77 14.58 -2.25
CA ARG A 1 -3.13 13.40 -1.61
C ARG A 1 -1.61 13.39 -1.74
N TYR A 2 -1.03 13.48 -2.94
CA TYR A 2 0.44 13.30 -3.14
C TYR A 2 1.25 14.61 -3.27
N GLN A 3 0.78 15.73 -2.72
CA GLN A 3 1.45 17.03 -2.83
C GLN A 3 1.29 17.84 -1.55
N GLY A 4 2.24 18.75 -1.28
CA GLY A 4 2.23 19.65 -0.12
C GLY A 4 2.09 18.90 1.20
N GLU A 5 1.37 19.50 2.15
CA GLU A 5 1.15 18.92 3.49
C GLU A 5 0.47 17.54 3.46
N ASN A 6 -0.34 17.27 2.43
CA ASN A 6 -0.94 15.93 2.26
C ASN A 6 0.13 14.87 1.96
N PHE A 7 1.18 15.21 1.22
CA PHE A 7 2.29 14.28 0.95
C PHE A 7 2.98 13.91 2.26
N ASP A 8 3.37 14.90 3.06
CA ASP A 8 4.06 14.69 4.33
C ASP A 8 3.21 13.88 5.32
N ALA A 9 1.91 14.15 5.37
CA ALA A 9 0.96 13.37 6.17
C ALA A 9 0.88 11.90 5.73
N ASN A 10 0.74 11.66 4.43
CA ASN A 10 0.67 10.31 3.87
C ASN A 10 2.00 9.55 4.00
N MET A 11 3.13 10.26 4.00
CA MET A 11 4.45 9.68 4.18
C MET A 11 4.67 9.14 5.61
N ARG A 12 4.00 9.72 6.61
CA ARG A 12 3.97 9.16 7.98
C ARG A 12 3.26 7.81 8.01
N ALA A 13 2.10 7.69 7.36
CA ALA A 13 1.42 6.40 7.25
C ALA A 13 2.26 5.37 6.47
N ALA A 14 2.96 5.81 5.42
CA ALA A 14 3.82 4.95 4.62
C ALA A 14 5.13 4.52 5.33
N SER A 15 5.54 5.20 6.41
CA SER A 15 6.79 4.85 7.10
C SER A 15 6.72 3.48 7.77
N ALA A 16 5.56 3.11 8.34
CA ALA A 16 5.33 1.80 8.94
C ALA A 16 5.58 0.66 7.93
N VAL A 17 5.13 0.83 6.68
CA VAL A 17 5.35 -0.13 5.60
C VAL A 17 6.85 -0.26 5.28
N ARG A 18 7.57 0.87 5.23
CA ARG A 18 9.01 0.91 4.92
C ARG A 18 9.84 0.27 6.03
N GLU A 19 9.54 0.58 7.27
CA GLU A 19 10.24 0.01 8.43
C GLU A 19 10.06 -1.50 8.49
N LEU A 20 8.84 -1.99 8.25
CA LEU A 20 8.58 -3.42 8.23
C LEU A 20 9.28 -4.10 7.05
N ALA A 21 9.26 -3.48 5.86
CA ALA A 21 9.97 -3.98 4.70
C ALA A 21 11.47 -4.14 4.97
N ALA A 22 12.10 -3.13 5.59
CA ALA A 22 13.50 -3.16 5.99
C ALA A 22 13.80 -4.28 7.00
N ARG A 23 12.96 -4.45 8.03
CA ARG A 23 13.12 -5.52 9.03
C ARG A 23 13.05 -6.92 8.43
N LYS A 24 12.21 -7.11 7.39
CA LYS A 24 12.02 -8.42 6.74
C LYS A 24 12.92 -8.63 5.52
N GLY A 25 13.73 -7.64 5.11
CA GLY A 25 14.53 -7.72 3.90
C GLY A 25 13.70 -7.81 2.61
N THR A 26 12.53 -7.18 2.59
CA THR A 26 11.58 -7.18 1.45
C THR A 26 11.40 -5.76 0.91
N THR A 27 10.71 -5.62 -0.22
CA THR A 27 10.36 -4.28 -0.73
C THR A 27 9.09 -3.75 -0.08
N PRO A 28 8.92 -2.41 0.04
CA PRO A 28 7.67 -1.84 0.54
C PRO A 28 6.44 -2.25 -0.29
N GLY A 29 6.62 -2.48 -1.60
CA GLY A 29 5.57 -3.00 -2.48
C GLY A 29 5.14 -4.41 -2.11
N GLN A 30 6.10 -5.27 -1.75
CA GLN A 30 5.81 -6.63 -1.28
C GLN A 30 5.05 -6.63 0.06
N ILE A 31 5.43 -5.79 1.02
CA ILE A 31 4.67 -5.64 2.27
C ILE A 31 3.24 -5.18 2.00
N ALA A 32 3.06 -4.17 1.14
CA ALA A 32 1.73 -3.66 0.81
C ALA A 32 0.84 -4.71 0.14
N LEU A 33 1.39 -5.51 -0.79
CA LEU A 33 0.67 -6.59 -1.45
C LEU A 33 0.37 -7.75 -0.50
N ALA A 34 1.32 -8.15 0.34
CA ALA A 34 1.12 -9.21 1.34
C ALA A 34 0.05 -8.83 2.37
N TRP A 35 0.05 -7.57 2.81
CA TRP A 35 -0.99 -7.03 3.68
C TRP A 35 -2.36 -7.06 3.01
N LEU A 36 -2.45 -6.66 1.74
CA LEU A 36 -3.70 -6.68 0.99
C LEU A 36 -4.24 -8.11 0.81
N LEU A 37 -3.36 -9.08 0.53
CA LEU A 37 -3.72 -10.50 0.46
C LEU A 37 -4.25 -11.04 1.79
N HIS A 38 -3.82 -10.48 2.92
CA HIS A 38 -4.31 -10.88 4.25
C HIS A 38 -5.72 -10.34 4.57
N LYS A 39 -6.24 -9.38 3.81
CA LYS A 39 -7.53 -8.73 4.11
C LYS A 39 -8.74 -9.60 3.84
N GLY A 40 -8.61 -10.66 3.04
CA GLY A 40 -9.70 -11.54 2.68
C GLY A 40 -9.29 -12.55 1.63
N LEU A 41 -9.88 -13.74 1.67
CA LEU A 41 -9.65 -14.80 0.68
C LEU A 41 -10.26 -14.46 -0.70
N ASP A 42 -11.14 -13.47 -0.74
CA ASP A 42 -11.81 -12.92 -1.91
C ASP A 42 -11.06 -11.74 -2.54
N ILE A 43 -9.89 -11.37 -2.00
CA ILE A 43 -9.08 -10.25 -2.47
C ILE A 43 -7.96 -10.75 -3.37
N VAL A 44 -7.99 -10.35 -4.64
CA VAL A 44 -6.96 -10.67 -5.63
C VAL A 44 -6.33 -9.38 -6.16
N PRO A 45 -5.11 -9.01 -5.71
CA PRO A 45 -4.40 -7.84 -6.21
C PRO A 45 -4.04 -7.98 -7.70
N ILE A 46 -4.21 -6.91 -8.47
CA ILE A 46 -3.82 -6.81 -9.88
C ILE A 46 -2.72 -5.75 -10.08
N PRO A 47 -1.51 -5.93 -9.51
CA PRO A 47 -0.46 -4.93 -9.58
C PRO A 47 0.07 -4.78 -11.00
N GLY A 48 -0.20 -3.63 -11.61
CA GLY A 48 0.26 -3.30 -12.96
C GLY A 48 1.75 -2.94 -12.99
N THR A 49 2.47 -3.45 -13.99
CA THR A 49 3.86 -3.06 -14.27
C THR A 49 4.19 -3.22 -15.75
N LYS A 50 5.16 -2.43 -16.24
CA LYS A 50 5.70 -2.53 -17.61
C LYS A 50 7.02 -3.30 -17.70
N ARG A 51 7.57 -3.77 -16.57
CA ARG A 51 8.93 -4.37 -16.51
C ARG A 51 8.91 -5.70 -15.77
N ARG A 52 9.55 -6.71 -16.37
CA ARG A 52 9.60 -8.08 -15.83
C ARG A 52 10.14 -8.16 -14.39
N ARG A 53 11.22 -7.43 -14.07
CA ARG A 53 11.77 -7.40 -12.70
C ARG A 53 10.73 -7.04 -11.63
N TYR A 54 9.80 -6.14 -11.95
CA TYR A 54 8.77 -5.70 -11.02
C TYR A 54 7.59 -6.67 -10.99
N LEU A 55 7.36 -7.42 -12.08
CA LEU A 55 6.41 -8.54 -12.07
C LEU A 55 6.90 -9.60 -11.07
N GLU A 56 8.18 -9.96 -11.16
CA GLU A 56 8.83 -10.92 -10.27
C GLU A 56 8.83 -10.40 -8.82
N GLU A 57 9.16 -9.13 -8.59
CA GLU A 57 9.06 -8.49 -7.26
C GLU A 57 7.63 -8.56 -6.69
N ASN A 58 6.62 -8.17 -7.49
CA ASN A 58 5.21 -8.19 -7.08
C ASN A 58 4.72 -9.61 -6.77
N ALA A 59 5.09 -10.59 -7.61
CA ALA A 59 4.74 -12.00 -7.39
C ALA A 59 5.35 -12.54 -6.10
N GLY A 60 6.56 -12.11 -5.76
CA GLY A 60 7.23 -12.47 -4.50
C GLY A 60 6.47 -12.06 -3.24
N ALA A 61 5.54 -11.11 -3.32
CA ALA A 61 4.70 -10.71 -2.18
C ALA A 61 3.88 -11.86 -1.60
N ALA A 62 3.46 -12.84 -2.42
CA ALA A 62 2.69 -14.00 -1.97
C ALA A 62 3.48 -14.92 -1.03
N ALA A 63 4.82 -14.85 -1.04
CA ALA A 63 5.68 -15.60 -0.14
C ALA A 63 5.99 -14.85 1.17
N VAL A 64 5.59 -13.58 1.29
CA VAL A 64 5.83 -12.78 2.49
C VAL A 64 4.77 -13.11 3.54
N THR A 65 5.20 -13.71 4.64
CA THR A 65 4.34 -13.96 5.79
C THR A 65 4.40 -12.79 6.76
N LEU A 66 3.24 -12.26 7.11
CA LEU A 66 3.07 -11.21 8.13
C LEU A 66 2.49 -11.83 9.41
N SER A 67 3.07 -11.51 10.56
CA SER A 67 2.50 -11.91 11.85
C SER A 67 1.25 -11.10 12.18
N THR A 68 0.43 -11.58 13.12
CA THR A 68 -0.76 -10.87 13.59
C THR A 68 -0.42 -9.48 14.12
N GLU A 69 0.71 -9.32 14.80
CA GLU A 69 1.21 -8.05 15.30
C GLU A 69 1.63 -7.12 14.16
N GLU A 70 2.34 -7.64 13.16
CA GLU A 70 2.73 -6.88 11.97
C GLU A 70 1.51 -6.39 11.20
N ILE A 71 0.49 -7.24 11.05
CA ILE A 71 -0.80 -6.87 10.44
C ILE A 71 -1.49 -5.78 11.25
N ALA A 72 -1.55 -5.90 12.58
CA ALA A 72 -2.17 -4.89 13.44
C ALA A 72 -1.46 -3.53 13.33
N VAL A 73 -0.13 -3.52 13.22
CA VAL A 73 0.66 -2.29 12.98
C VAL A 73 0.30 -1.65 11.64
N LEU A 74 0.25 -2.44 10.57
CA LEU A 74 -0.12 -1.95 9.25
C LEU A 74 -1.57 -1.46 9.21
N ASP A 75 -2.48 -2.15 9.88
CA ASP A 75 -3.89 -1.78 10.00
C ASP A 75 -4.07 -0.46 10.72
N ALA A 76 -3.32 -0.23 11.80
CA ALA A 76 -3.33 1.04 12.52
C ALA A 76 -2.74 2.18 11.69
N ALA A 77 -1.65 1.92 10.95
CA ALA A 77 -0.96 2.94 10.16
C ALA A 77 -1.75 3.33 8.89
N LEU A 78 -2.37 2.36 8.21
CA LEU A 78 -2.99 2.54 6.89
C LEU A 78 -4.51 2.78 6.94
N ARG A 79 -5.04 3.15 8.11
CA ARG A 79 -6.46 3.52 8.23
C ARG A 79 -6.83 4.65 7.27
N PRO A 80 -8.05 4.65 6.70
CA PRO A 80 -8.51 5.73 5.83
C PRO A 80 -8.37 7.12 6.47
N GLU A 81 -8.59 7.21 7.78
CA GLU A 81 -8.44 8.45 8.56
C GLU A 81 -7.01 9.02 8.56
N ASN A 82 -5.99 8.18 8.37
CA ASN A 82 -4.58 8.59 8.32
C ASN A 82 -4.15 9.04 6.92
N VAL A 83 -5.04 8.95 5.94
CA VAL A 83 -4.76 9.31 4.56
C VAL A 83 -5.28 10.71 4.27
N SER A 84 -4.36 11.63 3.97
CA SER A 84 -4.70 13.04 3.76
C SER A 84 -4.96 13.38 2.30
N GLY A 85 -6.07 14.10 2.06
CA GLY A 85 -6.48 14.64 0.77
C GLY A 85 -7.24 13.66 -0.14
N PRO A 86 -7.98 14.18 -1.13
CA PRO A 86 -8.91 13.37 -1.93
C PRO A 86 -8.18 12.41 -2.87
N ARG A 87 -8.86 11.31 -3.24
CA ARG A 87 -8.37 10.30 -4.20
C ARG A 87 -8.12 10.90 -5.59
N TYR A 88 -9.04 11.75 -6.04
CA TYR A 88 -8.93 12.49 -7.29
C TYR A 88 -8.98 13.99 -7.01
N GLY A 89 -8.29 14.79 -7.81
CA GLY A 89 -8.49 16.24 -7.79
C GLY A 89 -9.89 16.59 -8.30
N GLU A 90 -10.41 17.77 -7.96
CA GLU A 90 -11.80 18.18 -8.29
C GLU A 90 -12.16 17.98 -9.77
N LYS A 91 -11.28 18.41 -10.69
CA LYS A 91 -11.48 18.25 -12.14
C LYS A 91 -11.56 16.80 -12.60
N GLN A 92 -10.80 15.91 -11.99
CA GLN A 92 -10.81 14.48 -12.30
C GLN A 92 -12.03 13.79 -11.69
N MET A 93 -12.41 14.20 -10.48
CA MET A 93 -13.59 13.68 -9.81
C MET A 93 -14.87 14.01 -10.60
N ALA A 94 -14.94 15.19 -11.22
CA ALA A 94 -16.06 15.59 -12.09
C ALA A 94 -16.21 14.76 -13.40
N GLN A 95 -15.25 13.86 -13.70
CA GLN A 95 -15.31 12.96 -14.85
C GLN A 95 -15.65 11.50 -14.46
N VAL A 96 -15.70 11.19 -13.16
CA VAL A 96 -16.09 9.86 -12.69
C VAL A 96 -17.60 9.69 -12.93
N ASP A 97 -18.01 8.54 -13.47
CA ASP A 97 -19.40 8.16 -13.77
C ASP A 97 -20.15 9.11 -14.71
N ARG A 98 -19.40 9.89 -15.50
CA ARG A 98 -19.94 10.75 -16.54
C ARG A 98 -20.23 9.97 -17.83
#